data_AF-A0A1N6ZG23-F1
#
_entry.id   AF-A0A1N6ZG23-F1
#
_cell.length_a   1.000
_cell.length_b   1.000
_cell.length_c   1.000
_cell.angle_alpha   90.00
_cell.angle_beta   90.00
_cell.angle_gamma   90.00
#
_symmetry.space_group_name_H-M   'P 1'
#
loop_
_entity.id
_entity.type
_entity.pdbx_description
1 polymer ?
#
loop_
_entity_poly.entity_id
_entity_poly.type
_entity_poly.pdbx_seq_one_letter_code
_entity_poly.pdbx_strand_id
1 'polypeptide(L)'
;MLYLIVALLLLACSEKRVQELTATSTAEPVKPTEVAGALTEEEMEDLRQKCEEYYASLTVHDSVRIAYLDRLLADKGRKLTANNRQFLMQLRQQFANSDPKQPRLTIEQALFPIFRIPDQRLGIIGQPVPDMGWPMEYTDLSAEKALLSKWVDLEKGYLDSTRMLHFPEALNLLYPAGKPRFYLYTTKTTGQSRVQDLGHYQNECADYYHYTFDEQALQTGDEVLFASRLPLDLTYENNPAFDSWYRSKLMPDCADCPSSHDKAISFAKLTGTENLYFMYADAFPSNRELYTPLRALVAKGENGKWIELWYSDIDNFGCSCL
;
A
#
# COMPACT_ATOMS: atom_id res chain seq x y z
N MET A 1 -23.38 -15.89 6.90
CA MET A 1 -24.63 -15.22 7.34
C MET A 1 -24.32 -14.18 8.41
N LEU A 2 -23.65 -13.09 8.04
CA LEU A 2 -23.54 -11.86 8.82
C LEU A 2 -23.40 -10.64 7.88
N TYR A 3 -24.04 -10.73 6.71
CA TYR A 3 -24.02 -9.72 5.65
C TYR A 3 -25.40 -9.06 5.46
N LEU A 4 -26.25 -9.05 6.51
CA LEU A 4 -27.67 -8.72 6.35
C LEU A 4 -28.14 -7.41 7.01
N ILE A 5 -27.24 -6.52 7.48
CA ILE A 5 -27.68 -5.25 8.12
C ILE A 5 -27.05 -3.98 7.54
N VAL A 6 -26.05 -4.05 6.63
CA VAL A 6 -25.41 -2.82 6.11
C VAL A 6 -26.07 -2.25 4.84
N ALA A 7 -26.93 -3.03 4.17
CA ALA A 7 -27.55 -2.63 2.89
C ALA A 7 -28.65 -1.55 2.98
N LEU A 8 -28.95 -0.97 4.15
CA LEU A 8 -30.04 0.01 4.32
C LEU A 8 -29.59 1.42 4.77
N LEU A 9 -28.27 1.69 4.86
CA LEU A 9 -27.75 3.01 5.26
C LEU A 9 -26.93 3.74 4.17
N LEU A 10 -26.71 3.14 2.99
CA LEU A 10 -25.85 3.70 1.94
C LEU A 10 -26.53 4.72 0.99
N LEU A 11 -27.70 5.25 1.33
CA LEU A 11 -28.38 6.31 0.56
C LEU A 11 -28.24 7.72 1.17
N ALA A 12 -27.39 7.92 2.17
CA ALA A 12 -27.28 9.21 2.86
C ALA A 12 -25.84 9.65 3.15
N CYS A 13 -24.93 9.57 2.18
CA CYS A 13 -23.66 10.30 2.24
C CYS A 13 -23.20 10.71 0.83
N SER A 14 -23.95 11.61 0.20
CA SER A 14 -23.39 12.53 -0.77
C SER A 14 -23.40 13.96 -0.18
N GLU A 15 -22.20 14.53 -0.13
CA GLU A 15 -21.89 15.96 0.04
C GLU A 15 -22.33 16.68 1.32
N LYS A 16 -21.36 16.95 2.19
CA LYS A 16 -21.25 18.26 2.86
C LYS A 16 -19.83 18.78 2.83
N ARG A 17 -19.53 19.58 1.79
CA ARG A 17 -18.44 20.56 1.80
C ARG A 17 -18.85 21.68 2.76
N VAL A 18 -18.13 21.85 3.86
CA VAL A 18 -18.18 23.09 4.66
C VAL A 18 -16.94 23.90 4.29
N GLN A 19 -17.13 24.91 3.43
CA GLN A 19 -16.20 26.03 3.31
C GLN A 19 -16.83 27.20 4.07
N GLU A 20 -16.23 27.58 5.18
CA GLU A 20 -16.41 28.91 5.75
C GLU A 20 -15.76 29.93 4.80
N LEU A 21 -16.57 30.81 4.21
CA LEU A 21 -16.13 32.11 3.72
C LEU A 21 -17.31 33.07 3.77
N THR A 22 -17.19 34.02 4.68
CA THR A 22 -17.99 35.24 4.81
C THR A 22 -17.92 36.06 3.51
N ALA A 23 -19.08 36.34 2.91
CA ALA A 23 -19.50 37.64 2.34
C ALA A 23 -20.60 37.47 1.29
N THR A 24 -21.63 38.30 1.43
CA THR A 24 -22.71 38.62 0.48
C THR A 24 -22.33 38.56 -1.00
N SER A 25 -23.06 37.75 -1.79
CA SER A 25 -23.34 38.04 -3.20
C SER A 25 -24.50 37.19 -3.72
N THR A 26 -25.51 37.87 -4.27
CA THR A 26 -26.64 37.33 -5.01
C THR A 26 -26.18 36.55 -6.24
N ALA A 27 -26.39 35.23 -6.27
CA ALA A 27 -26.31 34.42 -7.47
C ALA A 27 -27.47 33.40 -7.47
N GLU A 28 -28.14 33.26 -8.60
CA GLU A 28 -29.30 32.39 -8.80
C GLU A 28 -29.00 30.94 -8.43
N PRO A 29 -30.00 30.19 -7.89
CA PRO A 29 -29.81 28.78 -7.56
C PRO A 29 -29.58 27.98 -8.83
N VAL A 30 -28.38 27.41 -8.95
CA VAL A 30 -28.03 26.38 -9.94
C VAL A 30 -28.98 25.20 -9.72
N LYS A 31 -29.69 24.80 -10.78
CA LYS A 31 -30.59 23.64 -10.77
C LYS A 31 -29.83 22.38 -10.32
N PRO A 32 -30.42 21.52 -9.47
CA PRO A 32 -29.86 20.22 -9.16
C PRO A 32 -29.73 19.41 -10.46
N THR A 33 -28.52 18.94 -10.73
CA THR A 33 -28.21 17.96 -11.77
C THR A 33 -29.02 16.68 -11.51
N GLU A 34 -29.53 16.07 -12.59
CA GLU A 34 -30.34 14.86 -12.56
C GLU A 34 -29.71 13.77 -11.68
N VAL A 35 -30.51 13.28 -10.72
CA VAL A 35 -30.19 12.13 -9.88
C VAL A 35 -30.12 10.92 -10.81
N ALA A 36 -28.96 10.24 -10.84
CA ALA A 36 -28.82 8.95 -11.50
C ALA A 36 -29.92 8.00 -10.97
N GLY A 37 -30.70 7.40 -11.86
CA GLY A 37 -31.81 6.52 -11.50
C GLY A 37 -31.36 5.41 -10.55
N ALA A 38 -32.17 5.12 -9.53
CA ALA A 38 -31.91 4.02 -8.61
C ALA A 38 -31.89 2.69 -9.38
N LEU A 39 -30.88 1.86 -9.12
CA LEU A 39 -30.77 0.51 -9.68
C LEU A 39 -31.95 -0.35 -9.23
N THR A 40 -32.41 -1.23 -10.12
CA THR A 40 -33.35 -2.31 -9.79
C THR A 40 -32.67 -3.38 -8.92
N GLU A 41 -33.45 -4.20 -8.22
CA GLU A 41 -32.91 -5.29 -7.40
C GLU A 41 -32.06 -6.29 -8.23
N GLU A 42 -32.47 -6.56 -9.47
CA GLU A 42 -31.73 -7.44 -10.39
C GLU A 42 -30.39 -6.81 -10.79
N GLU A 43 -30.36 -5.50 -11.07
CA GLU A 43 -29.12 -4.77 -11.39
C GLU A 43 -28.17 -4.69 -10.18
N MET A 44 -28.69 -4.54 -8.96
CA MET A 44 -27.87 -4.57 -7.75
C MET A 44 -27.24 -5.94 -7.53
N GLU A 45 -27.98 -7.03 -7.73
CA GLU A 45 -27.48 -8.40 -7.55
C GLU A 45 -26.42 -8.76 -8.60
N ASP A 46 -26.63 -8.36 -9.87
CA ASP A 46 -25.63 -8.51 -10.93
C ASP A 46 -24.35 -7.70 -10.63
N LEU A 47 -24.48 -6.46 -10.16
CA LEU A 47 -23.33 -5.65 -9.74
C LEU A 47 -22.59 -6.30 -8.57
N ARG A 48 -23.32 -6.80 -7.56
CA ARG A 48 -22.73 -7.49 -6.40
C ARG A 48 -21.88 -8.69 -6.84
N GLN A 49 -22.41 -9.55 -7.70
CA GLN A 49 -21.68 -10.72 -8.19
C GLN A 49 -20.43 -10.30 -8.98
N LYS A 50 -20.53 -9.29 -9.85
CA LYS A 50 -19.39 -8.75 -10.58
C LYS A 50 -18.31 -8.21 -9.66
N CYS A 51 -18.69 -7.52 -8.58
CA CYS A 51 -17.75 -6.99 -7.60
C CYS A 51 -17.09 -8.09 -6.78
N GLU A 52 -17.81 -9.14 -6.38
CA GLU A 52 -17.23 -10.31 -5.72
C GLU A 52 -16.16 -10.97 -6.61
N GLU A 53 -16.44 -11.16 -7.90
CA GLU A 53 -15.47 -11.69 -8.86
C GLU A 53 -14.27 -10.76 -9.06
N TYR A 54 -14.50 -9.45 -9.10
CA TYR A 54 -13.45 -8.44 -9.21
C TYR A 54 -12.51 -8.46 -8.01
N TYR A 55 -13.03 -8.39 -6.79
CA TYR A 55 -12.22 -8.42 -5.55
C TYR A 55 -11.50 -9.75 -5.36
N ALA A 56 -12.14 -10.87 -5.71
CA ALA A 56 -11.48 -12.18 -5.74
C ALA A 56 -10.30 -12.19 -6.74
N SER A 57 -10.40 -11.43 -7.83
CA SER A 57 -9.32 -11.33 -8.83
C SER A 57 -8.18 -10.39 -8.43
N LEU A 58 -8.43 -9.41 -7.56
CA LEU A 58 -7.41 -8.55 -6.94
C LEU A 58 -6.54 -9.35 -5.97
N THR A 59 -7.15 -10.28 -5.22
CA THR A 59 -6.43 -11.14 -4.27
C THR A 59 -5.70 -12.26 -5.03
N VAL A 60 -4.47 -11.98 -5.45
CA VAL A 60 -3.63 -13.00 -6.11
C VAL A 60 -3.14 -13.99 -5.05
N HIS A 61 -3.44 -15.29 -5.20
CA HIS A 61 -2.89 -16.30 -4.30
C HIS A 61 -1.36 -16.41 -4.43
N ASP A 62 -0.67 -16.68 -3.32
CA ASP A 62 0.78 -16.88 -3.30
C ASP A 62 1.25 -17.98 -4.26
N SER A 63 0.44 -19.02 -4.48
CA SER A 63 0.72 -20.05 -5.48
C SER A 63 0.83 -19.50 -6.91
N VAL A 64 0.00 -18.52 -7.27
CA VAL A 64 0.03 -17.84 -8.57
C VAL A 64 1.26 -16.94 -8.67
N ARG A 65 1.58 -16.20 -7.59
CA ARG A 65 2.80 -15.36 -7.52
C ARG A 65 4.06 -16.21 -7.67
N ILE A 66 4.14 -17.32 -6.93
CA ILE A 66 5.26 -18.27 -7.00
C ILE A 66 5.39 -18.86 -8.41
N ALA A 67 4.28 -19.32 -9.02
CA ALA A 67 4.32 -19.88 -10.37
C ALA A 67 4.74 -18.85 -11.43
N TYR A 68 4.37 -17.58 -11.27
CA TYR A 68 4.86 -16.49 -12.12
C TYR A 68 6.38 -16.31 -11.94
N LEU A 69 6.85 -16.22 -10.70
CA LEU A 69 8.27 -16.03 -10.38
C LEU A 69 9.14 -17.20 -10.83
N ASP A 70 8.67 -18.44 -10.69
CA ASP A 70 9.38 -19.64 -11.16
C ASP A 70 9.61 -19.61 -12.67
N ARG A 71 8.57 -19.27 -13.45
CA ARG A 71 8.70 -19.11 -14.90
C ARG A 71 9.66 -17.98 -15.25
N LEU A 72 9.53 -16.85 -14.57
CA LEU A 72 10.40 -15.69 -14.78
C LEU A 72 11.87 -16.01 -14.51
N LEU A 73 12.17 -16.80 -13.47
CA LEU A 73 13.53 -17.19 -13.08
C LEU A 73 14.11 -18.30 -13.98
N ALA A 74 13.27 -19.18 -14.52
CA ALA A 74 13.66 -20.30 -15.38
C ALA A 74 13.92 -19.88 -16.84
N ASP A 75 13.37 -18.74 -17.28
CA ASP A 75 13.52 -18.24 -18.64
C ASP A 75 14.96 -17.81 -18.94
N LYS A 76 15.69 -18.66 -19.67
CA LYS A 76 17.09 -18.42 -20.08
C LYS A 76 17.23 -17.36 -21.17
N GLY A 77 16.14 -16.99 -21.85
CA GLY A 77 16.14 -15.92 -22.85
C GLY A 77 16.16 -14.53 -22.23
N ARG A 78 15.77 -14.41 -20.95
CA ARG A 78 15.76 -13.14 -20.23
C ARG A 78 17.14 -12.77 -19.71
N LYS A 79 17.50 -11.51 -19.91
CA LYS A 79 18.74 -10.91 -19.41
C LYS A 79 18.54 -10.31 -18.00
N LEU A 80 18.00 -11.11 -17.07
CA LEU A 80 17.94 -10.71 -15.67
C LEU A 80 19.36 -10.49 -15.14
N THR A 81 19.57 -9.37 -14.46
CA THR A 81 20.82 -9.10 -13.76
C THR A 81 20.96 -10.00 -12.53
N ALA A 82 22.16 -10.09 -11.96
CA ALA A 82 22.40 -10.86 -10.74
C ALA A 82 21.57 -10.33 -9.56
N ASN A 83 21.51 -9.00 -9.40
CA ASN A 83 20.71 -8.32 -8.38
C ASN A 83 19.22 -8.67 -8.51
N ASN A 84 18.65 -8.53 -9.70
CA ASN A 84 17.24 -8.82 -9.94
C ASN A 84 16.91 -10.30 -9.78
N ARG A 85 17.81 -11.20 -10.18
CA ARG A 85 17.65 -12.64 -9.94
C ARG A 85 17.61 -12.94 -8.44
N GLN A 86 18.51 -12.36 -7.65
CA GLN A 86 18.51 -12.52 -6.19
C GLN A 86 17.22 -11.97 -5.56
N PHE A 87 16.78 -10.79 -6.01
CA PHE A 87 15.52 -10.19 -5.56
C PHE A 87 14.31 -11.08 -5.83
N LEU A 88 14.15 -11.56 -7.07
CA LEU A 88 13.03 -12.42 -7.44
C LEU A 88 13.05 -13.75 -6.68
N MET A 89 14.23 -14.31 -6.42
CA MET A 89 14.37 -15.50 -5.57
C MET A 89 13.94 -15.23 -4.12
N GLN A 90 14.33 -14.10 -3.53
CA GLN A 90 13.93 -13.74 -2.17
C GLN A 90 12.43 -13.45 -2.08
N LEU A 91 11.87 -12.74 -3.06
CA LEU A 91 10.43 -12.48 -3.14
C LEU A 91 9.63 -13.79 -3.26
N ARG A 92 10.10 -14.73 -4.08
CA ARG A 92 9.50 -16.07 -4.18
C ARG A 92 9.56 -16.82 -2.85
N GLN A 93 10.70 -16.79 -2.17
CA GLN A 93 10.86 -17.43 -0.86
C GLN A 93 9.98 -16.79 0.22
N GLN A 94 9.72 -15.48 0.12
CA GLN A 94 8.79 -14.80 1.02
C GLN A 94 7.37 -15.35 0.87
N PHE A 95 6.89 -15.57 -0.36
CA PHE A 95 5.59 -16.22 -0.60
C PHE A 95 5.57 -17.70 -0.22
N ALA A 96 6.67 -18.44 -0.43
CA ALA A 96 6.71 -19.86 -0.11
C ALA A 96 6.73 -20.14 1.41
N ASN A 97 7.19 -19.16 2.19
CA ASN A 97 7.35 -19.27 3.64
C ASN A 97 6.50 -18.22 4.38
N SER A 98 5.47 -17.67 3.74
CA SER A 98 4.53 -16.76 4.39
C SER A 98 3.69 -17.57 5.39
N ASP A 99 3.89 -17.31 6.68
CA ASP A 99 2.95 -17.73 7.71
C ASP A 99 2.18 -16.48 8.16
N PRO A 100 0.88 -16.35 7.84
CA PRO A 100 0.07 -15.23 8.29
C PRO A 100 0.07 -15.05 9.82
N LYS A 101 0.37 -16.11 10.58
CA LYS A 101 0.45 -16.08 12.05
C LYS A 101 1.82 -15.67 12.59
N GLN A 102 2.83 -15.61 11.73
CA GLN A 102 4.18 -15.19 12.08
C GLN A 102 4.72 -14.24 11.01
N PRO A 103 4.09 -13.05 10.86
CA PRO A 103 4.57 -12.06 9.92
C PRO A 103 5.99 -11.62 10.30
N ARG A 104 6.72 -11.11 9.30
CA ARG A 104 8.05 -10.53 9.48
C ARG A 104 7.93 -9.03 9.64
N LEU A 105 8.92 -8.43 10.30
CA LEU A 105 9.04 -6.97 10.34
C LEU A 105 9.04 -6.43 8.91
N THR A 106 8.39 -5.29 8.71
CA THR A 106 8.29 -4.61 7.40
C THR A 106 9.66 -4.42 6.77
N ILE A 107 10.65 -4.01 7.58
CA ILE A 107 12.04 -3.80 7.14
C ILE A 107 12.80 -5.10 6.81
N GLU A 108 12.22 -6.28 7.05
CA GLU A 108 12.79 -7.60 6.70
C GLU A 108 12.17 -8.19 5.43
N GLN A 109 11.13 -7.55 4.89
CA GLN A 109 10.49 -7.95 3.64
C GLN A 109 11.37 -7.58 2.43
N ALA A 110 11.10 -8.22 1.28
CA ALA A 110 11.84 -7.98 0.05
C ALA A 110 11.66 -6.55 -0.48
N LEU A 111 10.47 -5.99 -0.31
CA LEU A 111 10.11 -4.61 -0.61
C LEU A 111 9.39 -4.04 0.61
N PHE A 112 9.62 -2.78 0.89
CA PHE A 112 8.85 -2.06 1.91
C PHE A 112 8.50 -0.66 1.43
N PRO A 113 7.28 -0.21 1.74
CA PRO A 113 6.76 1.01 1.18
C PRO A 113 7.30 2.22 1.91
N ILE A 114 7.49 3.32 1.19
CA ILE A 114 7.84 4.60 1.80
C ILE A 114 6.75 5.61 1.49
N PHE A 115 6.22 6.19 2.56
CA PHE A 115 5.21 7.22 2.50
C PHE A 115 5.53 8.36 3.45
N ARG A 116 4.97 9.53 3.15
CA ARG A 116 4.89 10.64 4.10
C ARG A 116 3.45 10.76 4.55
N ILE A 117 3.26 10.60 5.85
CA ILE A 117 1.97 10.82 6.49
C ILE A 117 1.89 12.32 6.84
N PRO A 118 0.72 12.97 6.70
CA PRO A 118 0.55 14.37 7.08
C PRO A 118 1.12 14.66 8.47
N ASP A 119 1.85 15.78 8.59
CA ASP A 119 2.52 16.23 9.82
C ASP A 119 3.58 15.27 10.42
N GLN A 120 3.93 14.20 9.70
CA GLN A 120 5.00 13.28 10.07
C GLN A 120 6.19 13.35 9.09
N ARG A 121 7.31 12.77 9.52
CA ARG A 121 8.48 12.57 8.65
C ARG A 121 8.21 11.46 7.63
N LEU A 122 8.98 11.48 6.55
CA LEU A 122 9.01 10.37 5.61
C LEU A 122 9.41 9.09 6.37
N GLY A 123 8.74 7.98 6.10
CA GLY A 123 9.01 6.74 6.81
C GLY A 123 8.66 5.51 6.01
N ILE A 124 9.24 4.39 6.43
CA ILE A 124 8.82 3.08 5.98
C ILE A 124 7.61 2.70 6.84
N ILE A 125 6.50 2.36 6.19
CA ILE A 125 5.24 2.15 6.90
C ILE A 125 4.92 0.66 6.97
N GLY A 126 4.73 0.16 8.19
CA GLY A 126 4.21 -1.17 8.46
C GLY A 126 2.75 -1.09 8.88
N GLN A 127 1.92 -1.98 8.35
CA GLN A 127 0.50 -2.06 8.72
C GLN A 127 0.28 -3.18 9.76
N PRO A 128 -0.69 -3.01 10.66
CA PRO A 128 -1.19 -4.10 11.48
C PRO A 128 -1.64 -5.30 10.64
N VAL A 129 -1.48 -6.51 11.19
CA VAL A 129 -1.87 -7.76 10.54
C VAL A 129 -2.99 -8.39 11.35
N PRO A 130 -4.26 -8.32 10.92
CA PRO A 130 -5.37 -8.86 11.71
C PRO A 130 -5.34 -10.40 11.77
N ASP A 131 -5.62 -10.98 12.94
CA ASP A 131 -5.91 -12.41 13.06
C ASP A 131 -7.29 -12.74 12.49
N MET A 132 -7.31 -13.12 11.20
CA MET A 132 -8.52 -13.54 10.50
C MET A 132 -9.13 -14.85 11.05
N GLY A 133 -8.41 -15.59 11.91
CA GLY A 133 -8.90 -16.80 12.56
C GLY A 133 -9.82 -16.53 13.76
N TRP A 134 -9.78 -15.32 14.32
CA TRP A 134 -10.56 -14.90 15.49
C TRP A 134 -11.23 -13.55 15.23
N PRO A 135 -12.21 -13.48 14.32
CA PRO A 135 -12.78 -12.21 13.86
C PRO A 135 -13.53 -11.40 14.93
N MET A 136 -13.80 -11.98 16.11
CA MET A 136 -14.50 -11.30 17.20
C MET A 136 -13.57 -10.46 18.10
N GLU A 137 -12.26 -10.68 18.04
CA GLU A 137 -11.26 -9.93 18.80
C GLU A 137 -10.17 -9.48 17.81
N TYR A 138 -10.15 -8.18 17.48
CA TYR A 138 -9.09 -7.64 16.64
C TYR A 138 -7.74 -7.85 17.34
N THR A 139 -6.96 -8.80 16.83
CA THR A 139 -5.62 -9.10 17.33
C THR A 139 -4.63 -8.75 16.23
N ASP A 140 -3.76 -7.78 16.50
CA ASP A 140 -2.65 -7.44 15.60
C ASP A 140 -1.50 -8.44 15.78
N LEU A 141 -1.29 -9.27 14.76
CA LEU A 141 -0.24 -10.27 14.68
C LEU A 141 1.09 -9.73 14.16
N SER A 142 1.18 -8.43 13.81
CA SER A 142 2.39 -7.83 13.23
C SER A 142 3.64 -8.08 14.09
N ALA A 143 4.78 -8.26 13.42
CA ALA A 143 6.05 -8.45 14.12
C ALA A 143 6.44 -7.19 14.91
N GLU A 144 6.02 -6.03 14.45
CA GLU A 144 6.17 -4.75 15.11
C GLU A 144 5.41 -4.72 16.45
N LYS A 145 4.14 -5.12 16.47
CA LYS A 145 3.37 -5.28 17.71
C LYS A 145 4.10 -6.19 18.68
N ALA A 146 4.51 -7.37 18.22
CA ALA A 146 5.20 -8.36 19.04
C ALA A 146 6.55 -7.84 19.58
N LEU A 147 7.25 -7.01 18.81
CA LEU A 147 8.48 -6.37 19.24
C LEU A 147 8.22 -5.31 20.32
N LEU A 148 7.28 -4.39 20.08
CA LEU A 148 6.98 -3.27 20.97
C LEU A 148 6.30 -3.70 22.28
N SER A 149 5.49 -4.76 22.24
CA SER A 149 4.77 -5.28 23.41
C SER A 149 5.71 -5.84 24.50
N LYS A 150 6.97 -6.09 24.17
CA LYS A 150 8.02 -6.45 25.15
C LYS A 150 8.44 -5.27 26.04
N TRP A 151 8.11 -4.05 25.61
CA TRP A 151 8.58 -2.81 26.24
C TRP A 151 7.43 -2.00 26.83
N VAL A 152 6.30 -2.01 26.14
CA VAL A 152 5.17 -1.16 26.44
C VAL A 152 3.89 -1.96 26.30
N ASP A 153 3.01 -1.83 27.29
CA ASP A 153 1.64 -2.31 27.18
C ASP A 153 0.88 -1.40 26.20
N LEU A 154 0.95 -1.77 24.93
CA LEU A 154 0.28 -1.06 23.84
C LEU A 154 -1.25 -1.15 23.95
N GLU A 155 -1.81 -2.07 24.73
CA GLU A 155 -3.27 -2.20 24.93
C GLU A 155 -3.78 -1.30 26.06
N LYS A 156 -2.97 -1.06 27.10
CA LYS A 156 -3.38 -0.26 28.26
C LYS A 156 -2.92 1.21 28.25
N GLY A 157 -2.05 1.59 27.33
CA GLY A 157 -1.27 2.83 27.48
C GLY A 157 -1.57 4.00 26.54
N TYR A 158 -2.14 3.78 25.34
CA TYR A 158 -1.96 4.78 24.26
C TYR A 158 -3.17 5.01 23.35
N LEU A 159 -4.36 4.58 23.77
CA LEU A 159 -5.63 4.79 23.04
C LEU A 159 -6.06 6.27 22.89
N ASP A 160 -5.24 7.23 23.35
CA ASP A 160 -5.54 8.66 23.29
C ASP A 160 -4.36 9.51 22.78
N SER A 161 -3.27 8.88 22.29
CA SER A 161 -2.16 9.66 21.73
C SER A 161 -2.42 9.96 20.25
N THR A 162 -2.88 11.17 19.95
CA THR A 162 -2.88 11.77 18.60
C THR A 162 -1.47 12.02 18.04
N ARG A 163 -0.44 11.36 18.58
CA ARG A 163 0.97 11.63 18.31
C ARG A 163 1.72 10.34 18.06
N MET A 164 2.62 10.40 17.08
CA MET A 164 3.61 9.36 16.82
C MET A 164 4.52 9.17 18.04
N LEU A 165 4.67 7.93 18.49
CA LEU A 165 5.56 7.57 19.59
C LEU A 165 6.73 6.77 19.05
N HIS A 166 7.96 7.15 19.37
CA HIS A 166 9.16 6.45 18.94
C HIS A 166 9.80 5.67 20.08
N PHE A 167 10.27 4.47 19.76
CA PHE A 167 10.90 3.52 20.68
C PHE A 167 12.32 3.17 20.19
N PRO A 168 13.29 4.09 20.32
CA PRO A 168 14.63 3.91 19.78
C PRO A 168 15.34 2.67 20.35
N GLU A 169 15.04 2.27 21.59
CA GLU A 169 15.59 1.09 22.25
C GLU A 169 15.12 -0.22 21.62
N ALA A 170 13.92 -0.27 21.05
CA ALA A 170 13.33 -1.49 20.49
C ALA A 170 14.20 -2.07 19.36
N LEU A 171 14.68 -1.21 18.45
CA LEU A 171 15.57 -1.63 17.36
C LEU A 171 17.02 -1.82 17.80
N ASN A 172 17.48 -1.07 18.81
CA ASN A 172 18.85 -1.22 19.33
C ASN A 172 19.07 -2.60 19.95
N LEU A 173 18.07 -3.15 20.64
CA LEU A 173 18.16 -4.52 21.17
C LEU A 173 18.08 -5.59 20.07
N LEU A 174 17.26 -5.37 19.05
CA LEU A 174 17.14 -6.32 17.96
C LEU A 174 18.41 -6.36 17.09
N TYR A 175 19.05 -5.19 16.92
CA TYR A 175 20.23 -5.03 16.08
C TYR A 175 21.41 -4.40 16.84
N PRO A 176 21.98 -5.10 17.85
CA PRO A 176 23.03 -4.55 18.71
C PRO A 176 24.34 -4.29 17.95
N ALA A 177 24.58 -5.00 16.85
CA ALA A 177 25.73 -4.81 15.97
C ALA A 177 25.53 -3.69 14.93
N GLY A 178 24.36 -3.04 14.91
CA GLY A 178 24.02 -1.96 13.99
C GLY A 178 22.72 -2.21 13.22
N LYS A 179 21.92 -1.17 13.10
CA LYS A 179 20.61 -1.16 12.43
C LYS A 179 20.75 -1.46 10.92
N PRO A 180 19.74 -2.12 10.30
CA PRO A 180 19.84 -2.60 8.93
C PRO A 180 19.96 -1.46 7.91
N ARG A 181 20.86 -1.66 6.94
CA ARG A 181 21.00 -0.81 5.75
C ARG A 181 20.08 -1.31 4.64
N PHE A 182 19.68 -0.38 3.78
CA PHE A 182 18.82 -0.68 2.65
C PHE A 182 19.05 0.30 1.49
N TYR A 183 18.46 -0.04 0.35
CA TYR A 183 18.45 0.76 -0.86
C TYR A 183 17.13 1.50 -0.97
N LEU A 184 17.20 2.80 -1.27
CA LEU A 184 16.08 3.69 -1.51
C LEU A 184 15.86 3.81 -3.01
N TYR A 185 14.63 3.65 -3.48
CA TYR A 185 14.29 3.81 -4.88
C TYR A 185 13.35 4.99 -5.07
N THR A 186 13.77 5.92 -5.92
CA THR A 186 13.02 7.13 -6.28
C THR A 186 12.38 6.97 -7.66
N THR A 187 11.73 8.00 -8.18
CA THR A 187 11.26 8.01 -9.58
C THR A 187 12.41 8.03 -10.61
N LYS A 188 13.67 8.27 -10.20
CA LYS A 188 14.79 8.51 -11.12
C LYS A 188 16.11 7.82 -10.75
N THR A 189 16.31 7.55 -9.46
CA THR A 189 17.62 7.20 -8.89
C THR A 189 17.49 6.18 -7.77
N THR A 190 18.62 5.62 -7.37
CA THR A 190 18.74 4.75 -6.20
C THR A 190 19.72 5.36 -5.21
N GLY A 191 19.36 5.35 -3.93
CA GLY A 191 20.20 5.76 -2.82
C GLY A 191 20.42 4.63 -1.82
N GLN A 192 21.21 4.87 -0.78
CA GLN A 192 21.35 3.96 0.35
C GLN A 192 21.05 4.68 1.64
N SER A 193 20.32 4.04 2.54
CA SER A 193 20.08 4.56 3.89
C SER A 193 20.09 3.43 4.91
N ARG A 194 19.70 3.76 6.13
CA ARG A 194 19.68 2.88 7.28
C ARG A 194 18.53 3.26 8.19
N VAL A 195 17.89 2.25 8.75
CA VAL A 195 16.80 2.44 9.71
C VAL A 195 17.34 3.14 10.95
N GLN A 196 16.61 4.15 11.42
CA GLN A 196 16.90 4.85 12.66
C GLN A 196 15.98 4.33 13.75
N ASP A 197 14.73 4.72 13.82
CA ASP A 197 13.87 4.35 14.94
C ASP A 197 12.58 3.69 14.46
N LEU A 198 11.95 2.92 15.35
CA LEU A 198 10.61 2.37 15.16
C LEU A 198 9.65 3.21 16.01
N GLY A 199 8.58 3.68 15.39
CA GLY A 199 7.46 4.29 16.07
C GLY A 199 6.15 3.57 15.79
N HIS A 200 5.15 3.91 16.59
CA HIS A 200 3.78 3.44 16.46
C HIS A 200 2.84 4.64 16.60
N TYR A 201 1.82 4.65 15.75
CA TYR A 201 0.73 5.61 15.78
C TYR A 201 -0.58 4.86 15.77
N GLN A 202 -1.48 5.25 16.67
CA GLN A 202 -2.81 4.69 16.74
C GLN A 202 -3.80 5.78 17.14
N ASN A 203 -4.85 5.94 16.34
CA ASN A 203 -6.06 6.69 16.69
C ASN A 203 -7.28 5.94 16.14
N GLU A 204 -8.46 6.57 16.23
CA GLU A 204 -9.72 6.00 15.72
C GLU A 204 -9.71 5.71 14.20
N CYS A 205 -8.89 6.39 13.41
CA CYS A 205 -8.89 6.29 11.94
C CYS A 205 -7.68 5.58 11.34
N ALA A 206 -6.60 5.42 12.09
CA ALA A 206 -5.34 4.93 11.57
C ALA A 206 -4.52 4.24 12.66
N ASP A 207 -3.98 3.09 12.31
CA ASP A 207 -3.06 2.30 13.11
C ASP A 207 -1.92 1.83 12.21
N TYR A 208 -0.70 2.27 12.50
CA TYR A 208 0.47 1.91 11.70
C TYR A 208 1.79 2.06 12.46
N TYR A 209 2.78 1.32 11.98
CA TYR A 209 4.16 1.37 12.43
C TYR A 209 4.99 2.25 11.49
N HIS A 210 5.87 3.08 12.05
CA HIS A 210 6.66 4.05 11.30
C HIS A 210 8.14 3.85 11.58
N TYR A 211 8.90 3.41 10.58
CA TYR A 211 10.35 3.39 10.70
C TYR A 211 10.94 4.65 10.09
N THR A 212 11.65 5.42 10.91
CA THR A 212 12.45 6.54 10.43
C THR A 212 13.75 6.05 9.83
N PHE A 213 14.35 6.87 8.97
CA PHE A 213 15.64 6.57 8.38
C PHE A 213 16.44 7.83 8.10
N ASP A 214 17.73 7.64 7.80
CA ASP A 214 18.61 8.75 7.45
C ASP A 214 18.26 9.31 6.07
N GLU A 215 17.57 10.45 6.05
CA GLU A 215 17.19 11.16 4.83
C GLU A 215 18.37 11.90 4.18
N GLN A 216 19.56 11.98 4.78
CA GLN A 216 20.72 12.69 4.20
C GLN A 216 21.18 12.11 2.86
N ALA A 217 20.85 10.85 2.60
CA ALA A 217 21.14 10.19 1.33
C ALA A 217 20.24 10.66 0.18
N LEU A 218 19.16 11.40 0.47
CA LEU A 218 18.21 11.90 -0.52
C LEU A 218 18.67 13.26 -1.05
N GLN A 219 18.75 13.40 -2.38
CA GLN A 219 18.97 14.69 -3.00
C GLN A 219 17.70 15.53 -2.98
N THR A 220 17.84 16.85 -2.99
CA THR A 220 16.69 17.75 -3.10
C THR A 220 15.94 17.48 -4.40
N GLY A 221 14.64 17.14 -4.30
CA GLY A 221 13.79 16.80 -5.44
C GLY A 221 13.75 15.30 -5.78
N ASP A 222 14.41 14.45 -5.01
CA ASP A 222 14.24 13.00 -5.12
C ASP A 222 12.85 12.59 -4.65
N GLU A 223 12.10 11.95 -5.54
CA GLU A 223 10.76 11.46 -5.27
C GLU A 223 10.80 10.01 -4.78
N VAL A 224 10.92 9.81 -3.46
CA VAL A 224 11.11 8.48 -2.86
C VAL A 224 9.80 7.70 -2.85
N LEU A 225 9.86 6.44 -3.28
CA LEU A 225 8.68 5.59 -3.40
C LEU A 225 8.74 4.36 -2.50
N PHE A 226 9.84 3.63 -2.52
CA PHE A 226 9.97 2.38 -1.78
C PHE A 226 11.44 2.08 -1.46
N ALA A 227 11.65 1.05 -0.67
CA ALA A 227 12.98 0.56 -0.38
C ALA A 227 13.06 -0.97 -0.35
N SER A 228 14.29 -1.48 -0.42
CA SER A 228 14.60 -2.90 -0.36
C SER A 228 15.91 -3.12 0.35
N ARG A 229 16.05 -4.24 1.08
CA ARG A 229 17.35 -4.70 1.58
C ARG A 229 18.29 -5.13 0.45
N LEU A 230 17.74 -5.42 -0.73
CA LEU A 230 18.49 -5.87 -1.88
C LEU A 230 18.72 -4.72 -2.87
N PRO A 231 19.88 -4.70 -3.54
CA PRO A 231 20.02 -3.87 -4.72
C PRO A 231 19.10 -4.41 -5.83
N LEU A 232 18.47 -3.51 -6.56
CA LEU A 232 17.62 -3.77 -7.71
C LEU A 232 18.17 -2.97 -8.88
N ASP A 233 18.28 -3.62 -10.02
CA ASP A 233 18.61 -2.94 -11.26
C ASP A 233 17.31 -2.57 -11.95
N LEU A 234 17.00 -1.27 -11.95
CA LEU A 234 15.78 -0.72 -12.51
C LEU A 234 16.07 0.03 -13.81
N THR A 235 15.14 -0.10 -14.76
CA THR A 235 15.05 0.80 -15.91
C THR A 235 13.95 1.81 -15.61
N TYR A 236 14.32 3.03 -15.27
CA TYR A 236 13.37 4.12 -15.00
C TYR A 236 12.68 4.54 -16.29
N GLU A 237 11.39 4.26 -16.38
CA GLU A 237 10.56 4.58 -17.52
C GLU A 237 9.08 4.61 -17.11
N ASN A 238 8.33 5.55 -17.67
CA ASN A 238 6.88 5.51 -17.63
C ASN A 238 6.39 4.73 -18.86
N ASN A 239 5.43 3.83 -18.67
CA ASN A 239 4.84 3.03 -19.75
C ASN A 239 3.33 3.30 -19.87
N PRO A 240 2.91 4.30 -20.67
CA PRO A 240 1.50 4.66 -20.82
C PRO A 240 0.61 3.51 -21.31
N ALA A 241 1.16 2.58 -22.10
CA ALA A 241 0.40 1.42 -22.59
C ALA A 241 0.13 0.42 -21.46
N PHE A 242 1.09 0.20 -20.58
CA PHE A 242 0.90 -0.60 -19.37
C PHE A 242 -0.07 0.07 -18.41
N ASP A 243 0.09 1.38 -18.16
CA ASP A 243 -0.77 2.16 -17.27
C ASP A 243 -2.23 2.16 -17.76
N SER A 244 -2.45 2.33 -19.07
CA SER A 244 -3.78 2.26 -19.67
C SER A 244 -4.38 0.85 -19.56
N TRP A 245 -3.58 -0.20 -19.75
CA TRP A 245 -4.03 -1.57 -19.56
C TRP A 245 -4.41 -1.81 -18.10
N TYR A 246 -3.61 -1.34 -17.14
CA TYR A 246 -3.90 -1.46 -15.71
C TYR A 246 -5.23 -0.78 -15.36
N ARG A 247 -5.42 0.49 -15.75
CA ARG A 247 -6.67 1.23 -15.52
C ARG A 247 -7.90 0.57 -16.16
N SER A 248 -7.75 -0.05 -17.33
CA SER A 248 -8.87 -0.74 -18.00
C SER A 248 -9.39 -1.97 -17.26
N LYS A 249 -8.68 -2.43 -16.22
CA LYS A 249 -9.09 -3.55 -15.38
C LYS A 249 -9.79 -3.14 -14.10
N LEU A 250 -9.84 -1.84 -13.80
CA LEU A 250 -10.53 -1.32 -12.63
C LEU A 250 -12.05 -1.38 -12.83
N MET A 251 -12.77 -1.65 -11.75
CA MET A 251 -14.23 -1.59 -11.68
C MET A 251 -14.65 -0.52 -10.67
N PRO A 252 -14.77 0.76 -11.08
CA PRO A 252 -15.09 1.86 -10.17
C PRO A 252 -16.43 1.68 -9.45
N ASP A 253 -17.41 1.05 -10.10
CA ASP A 253 -18.73 0.77 -9.53
C ASP A 253 -18.68 -0.20 -8.33
N CYS A 254 -17.54 -0.88 -8.15
CA CYS A 254 -17.32 -1.77 -7.01
C CYS A 254 -16.67 -1.08 -5.82
N ALA A 255 -16.13 0.14 -5.98
CA ALA A 255 -15.39 0.81 -4.92
C ALA A 255 -16.32 1.22 -3.77
N ASP A 256 -16.11 0.61 -2.61
CA ASP A 256 -16.71 0.97 -1.32
C ASP A 256 -15.95 2.10 -0.61
N CYS A 257 -14.76 2.43 -1.10
CA CYS A 257 -13.80 3.33 -0.49
C CYS A 257 -12.98 4.11 -1.53
N PRO A 258 -12.55 5.37 -1.24
CA PRO A 258 -11.64 6.08 -2.13
C PRO A 258 -10.35 5.30 -2.37
N SER A 259 -10.08 4.97 -3.62
CA SER A 259 -8.81 4.36 -4.05
C SER A 259 -8.10 5.29 -5.02
N SER A 260 -6.77 5.16 -5.09
CA SER A 260 -5.94 5.85 -6.08
C SER A 260 -5.41 4.90 -7.17
N HIS A 261 -5.97 3.70 -7.30
CA HIS A 261 -5.62 2.78 -8.39
C HIS A 261 -5.80 3.41 -9.78
N ASP A 262 -6.83 4.25 -9.96
CA ASP A 262 -7.08 4.99 -11.21
C ASP A 262 -5.97 6.01 -11.53
N LYS A 263 -5.23 6.45 -10.51
CA LYS A 263 -4.11 7.40 -10.63
C LYS A 263 -2.75 6.71 -10.66
N ALA A 264 -2.70 5.39 -10.54
CA ALA A 264 -1.45 4.65 -10.55
C ALA A 264 -0.75 4.75 -11.91
N ILE A 265 0.54 5.03 -11.87
CA ILE A 265 1.41 5.09 -13.05
C ILE A 265 2.69 4.27 -12.82
N SER A 266 3.20 3.68 -13.89
CA SER A 266 4.53 3.05 -13.88
C SER A 266 5.64 4.10 -13.87
N PHE A 267 6.73 3.80 -13.16
CA PHE A 267 7.93 4.65 -13.12
C PHE A 267 9.22 3.88 -13.37
N ALA A 268 9.20 2.57 -13.16
CA ALA A 268 10.35 1.73 -13.38
C ALA A 268 9.93 0.31 -13.77
N LYS A 269 10.75 -0.30 -14.62
CA LYS A 269 10.68 -1.72 -14.95
C LYS A 269 11.85 -2.45 -14.32
N LEU A 270 11.62 -3.67 -13.84
CA LEU A 270 12.72 -4.52 -13.40
C LEU A 270 13.60 -4.89 -14.60
N THR A 271 14.86 -4.47 -14.63
CA THR A 271 15.75 -4.68 -15.78
C THR A 271 15.88 -6.18 -16.11
N GLY A 272 15.73 -6.51 -17.39
CA GLY A 272 15.70 -7.91 -17.86
C GLY A 272 14.30 -8.54 -17.88
N THR A 273 13.25 -7.76 -17.63
CA THR A 273 11.85 -8.16 -17.79
C THR A 273 11.14 -7.27 -18.81
N GLU A 274 10.04 -7.76 -19.39
CA GLU A 274 9.22 -6.99 -20.36
C GLU A 274 7.94 -6.41 -19.74
N ASN A 275 7.35 -7.13 -18.79
CA ASN A 275 5.98 -6.90 -18.32
C ASN A 275 5.87 -6.85 -16.79
N LEU A 276 6.91 -6.39 -16.09
CA LEU A 276 6.94 -6.29 -14.63
C LEU A 276 7.37 -4.88 -14.23
N TYR A 277 6.41 -4.10 -13.75
CA TYR A 277 6.58 -2.68 -13.49
C TYR A 277 6.32 -2.34 -12.03
N PHE A 278 7.15 -1.46 -11.50
CA PHE A 278 6.85 -0.74 -10.28
C PHE A 278 5.90 0.41 -10.62
N MET A 279 4.86 0.54 -9.82
CA MET A 279 3.82 1.55 -9.95
C MET A 279 3.67 2.34 -8.68
N TYR A 280 3.17 3.56 -8.80
CA TYR A 280 2.81 4.39 -7.68
C TYR A 280 1.61 5.28 -8.02
N ALA A 281 0.83 5.63 -7.01
CA ALA A 281 0.00 6.82 -7.01
C ALA A 281 0.49 7.73 -5.89
N ASP A 282 0.76 9.00 -6.21
CA ASP A 282 1.40 9.99 -5.34
C ASP A 282 2.89 9.72 -5.02
N ALA A 283 3.76 10.70 -5.21
CA ALA A 283 5.19 10.62 -4.89
C ALA A 283 5.62 11.76 -3.97
N PHE A 284 6.53 11.46 -3.05
CA PHE A 284 7.01 12.44 -2.06
C PHE A 284 8.40 12.94 -2.42
N PRO A 285 8.68 14.25 -2.33
CA PRO A 285 7.95 15.25 -1.54
C PRO A 285 6.86 16.03 -2.29
N SER A 286 6.73 15.84 -3.60
CA SER A 286 5.97 16.74 -4.49
C SER A 286 4.45 16.64 -4.34
N ASN A 287 3.93 15.54 -3.83
CA ASN A 287 2.50 15.30 -3.84
C ASN A 287 2.02 14.79 -2.46
N ARG A 288 0.90 15.36 -2.02
CA ARG A 288 0.22 15.17 -0.71
C ARG A 288 -1.30 15.16 -0.90
N GLU A 289 -1.76 15.14 -2.15
CA GLU A 289 -3.17 15.39 -2.48
C GLU A 289 -3.99 14.11 -2.43
N LEU A 290 -3.35 12.94 -2.53
CA LEU A 290 -4.09 11.69 -2.57
C LEU A 290 -4.43 11.20 -1.16
N TYR A 291 -5.70 10.85 -1.03
CA TYR A 291 -6.27 10.18 0.12
C TYR A 291 -5.72 8.77 0.30
N THR A 292 -5.35 8.09 -0.78
CA THR A 292 -4.84 6.71 -0.74
C THR A 292 -3.59 6.54 -1.60
N PRO A 293 -2.45 7.16 -1.24
CA PRO A 293 -1.20 6.94 -1.95
C PRO A 293 -0.85 5.44 -1.93
N LEU A 294 -0.34 4.92 -3.05
CA LEU A 294 -0.04 3.50 -3.18
C LEU A 294 1.31 3.25 -3.84
N ARG A 295 1.86 2.07 -3.58
CA ARG A 295 3.08 1.51 -4.18
C ARG A 295 2.77 0.08 -4.60
N ALA A 296 3.19 -0.31 -5.78
CA ALA A 296 2.96 -1.67 -6.24
C ALA A 296 4.08 -2.19 -7.15
N LEU A 297 4.20 -3.51 -7.22
CA LEU A 297 4.95 -4.23 -8.23
C LEU A 297 3.98 -5.14 -8.98
N VAL A 298 3.67 -4.79 -10.23
CA VAL A 298 2.59 -5.41 -10.99
C VAL A 298 3.15 -6.05 -12.26
N ALA A 299 2.75 -7.29 -12.48
CA ALA A 299 2.99 -8.00 -13.72
C ALA A 299 1.72 -8.13 -14.57
N LYS A 300 1.87 -8.16 -15.89
CA LYS A 300 0.81 -8.62 -16.79
C LYS A 300 0.88 -10.14 -16.94
N GLY A 301 -0.14 -10.83 -16.43
CA GLY A 301 -0.30 -12.27 -16.59
C GLY A 301 -0.67 -12.65 -18.03
N GLU A 302 -0.42 -13.91 -18.39
CA GLU A 302 -0.69 -14.44 -19.74
C GLU A 302 -2.18 -14.44 -20.11
N ASN A 303 -3.06 -14.59 -19.11
CA ASN A 303 -4.51 -14.47 -19.26
C ASN A 303 -5.01 -13.01 -19.33
N GLY A 304 -4.09 -12.04 -19.38
CA GLY A 304 -4.41 -10.62 -19.42
C GLY A 304 -4.88 -10.02 -18.08
N LYS A 305 -4.88 -10.81 -16.99
CA LYS A 305 -5.08 -10.31 -15.62
C LYS A 305 -3.77 -9.74 -15.07
N TRP A 306 -3.84 -8.79 -14.15
CA TRP A 306 -2.64 -8.41 -13.40
C TRP A 306 -2.25 -9.51 -12.42
N ILE A 307 -0.97 -9.57 -12.13
CA ILE A 307 -0.38 -10.36 -11.06
C ILE A 307 0.35 -9.36 -10.19
N GLU A 308 -0.28 -8.98 -9.09
CA GLU A 308 0.33 -8.11 -8.11
C GLU A 308 1.31 -8.92 -7.27
N LEU A 309 2.60 -8.60 -7.38
CA LEU A 309 3.68 -9.23 -6.64
C LEU A 309 4.05 -8.45 -5.38
N TRP A 310 3.56 -7.22 -5.24
CA TRP A 310 3.68 -6.43 -4.03
C TRP A 310 2.72 -5.25 -4.13
N TYR A 311 2.09 -4.90 -3.02
CA TYR A 311 1.22 -3.74 -2.91
C TYR A 311 1.25 -3.23 -1.49
N SER A 312 1.15 -1.92 -1.38
CA SER A 312 0.89 -1.23 -0.13
C SER A 312 0.29 0.12 -0.45
N ASP A 313 -0.66 0.54 0.35
CA ASP A 313 -1.24 1.87 0.38
C ASP A 313 -1.23 2.42 1.81
N ILE A 314 -1.61 3.69 1.93
CA ILE A 314 -2.01 4.27 3.21
C ILE A 314 -3.35 4.91 3.02
N ASP A 315 -4.24 4.67 3.95
CA ASP A 315 -5.50 5.38 4.04
C ASP A 315 -5.34 6.68 4.84
N ASN A 316 -5.08 7.79 4.13
CA ASN A 316 -5.04 9.13 4.74
C ASN A 316 -6.43 9.74 4.92
N PHE A 317 -7.47 9.17 4.30
CA PHE A 317 -8.85 9.70 4.39
C PHE A 317 -9.63 9.07 5.53
N GLY A 318 -9.21 7.88 5.98
CA GLY A 318 -9.90 7.14 7.02
C GLY A 318 -11.18 6.54 6.47
N CYS A 319 -11.09 5.68 5.47
CA CYS A 319 -12.13 4.68 5.22
C CYS A 319 -12.52 3.90 6.48
N SER A 320 -11.57 3.69 7.39
CA SER A 320 -11.85 3.16 8.74
C SER A 320 -12.74 4.09 9.60
N CYS A 321 -12.97 5.33 9.16
CA CYS A 321 -13.76 6.38 9.79
C CYS A 321 -15.00 6.83 8.99
N LEU A 322 -15.36 6.11 7.91
CA LEU A 322 -16.62 6.28 7.16
C LEU A 322 -17.76 5.47 7.78
#